data_AF-A0A151IM62-F1
#
_entry.id   AF-A0A151IM62-F1
#
_cell.length_a   1.000
_cell.length_b   1.000
_cell.length_c   1.000
_cell.angle_alpha   90.00
_cell.angle_beta   90.00
_cell.angle_gamma   90.00
#
_symmetry.space_group_name_H-M   'P 1'
#
loop_
_entity.id
_entity.type
_entity.pdbx_description
1 polymer ?
#
loop_
_entity_poly.entity_id
_entity_poly.type
_entity_poly.pdbx_seq_one_letter_code
_entity_poly.pdbx_strand_id
1 'polypeptide(L)'
;MSGLAVCLILLSTVLGILGDCPAVQPPQWGSVREYRHKDGTRQIVYRCETGRRLQGHKIATCTADGWNQPVPKCVINDDMLMERFRHELYVGDQPIAPDRNKVQIARDRLKALEGIDDLKKAEKNKGGQEEEKEKEEVGEILVKT
;
A
#
# COMPACT_ATOMS: atom_id res chain seq x y z
N MET A 1 -50.38 -48.08 13.03
CA MET A 1 -49.33 -47.20 12.50
C MET A 1 -48.04 -48.00 12.53
N SER A 2 -47.54 -48.35 11.35
CA SER A 2 -46.51 -49.38 11.14
C SER A 2 -45.21 -49.04 11.89
N GLY A 3 -44.62 -49.99 12.60
CA GLY A 3 -43.33 -49.82 13.30
C GLY A 3 -42.19 -49.36 12.38
N LEU A 4 -42.34 -49.56 11.07
CA LEU A 4 -41.47 -48.99 10.04
C LEU A 4 -41.52 -47.45 10.01
N ALA A 5 -42.69 -46.84 10.18
CA ALA A 5 -42.82 -45.39 10.25
C ALA A 5 -42.15 -44.83 11.51
N VAL A 6 -42.26 -45.53 12.65
CA VAL A 6 -41.57 -45.15 13.90
C VAL A 6 -40.06 -45.28 13.75
N CYS A 7 -39.58 -46.34 13.11
CA CYS A 7 -38.14 -46.55 12.85
C CYS A 7 -37.57 -45.50 11.87
N LEU A 8 -38.31 -45.14 10.82
CA LEU A 8 -37.92 -44.08 9.88
C LEU A 8 -37.87 -42.70 10.54
N ILE A 9 -38.82 -42.40 11.43
CA ILE A 9 -38.81 -41.16 12.23
C ILE A 9 -37.59 -41.15 13.16
N LEU A 10 -37.31 -42.26 13.87
CA LEU A 10 -36.12 -42.36 14.72
C LEU A 10 -34.82 -42.20 13.93
N LEU A 11 -34.67 -42.86 12.77
CA LEU A 11 -33.52 -42.70 11.89
C LEU A 11 -33.33 -41.25 11.40
N SER A 12 -34.43 -40.55 11.08
CA SER A 12 -34.38 -39.15 10.68
C SER A 12 -33.97 -38.21 11.82
N THR A 13 -34.38 -38.51 13.07
CA THR A 13 -33.97 -37.73 14.26
C THR A 13 -32.53 -38.02 14.68
N VAL A 14 -32.03 -39.23 14.46
CA VAL A 14 -30.65 -39.63 14.81
C VAL A 14 -29.63 -39.04 13.83
N LEU A 15 -30.02 -38.78 12.58
CA LEU A 15 -29.18 -38.10 11.60
C LEU A 15 -29.01 -36.59 11.85
N GLY A 16 -29.74 -36.03 12.83
CA GLY A 16 -29.73 -34.59 13.14
C GLY A 16 -28.92 -34.20 14.38
N ILE A 17 -28.23 -35.12 15.06
CA ILE A 17 -27.56 -34.84 16.36
C ILE A 17 -26.14 -35.42 16.42
N LEU A 18 -25.43 -35.40 15.30
CA LEU A 18 -23.97 -35.51 15.31
C LEU A 18 -23.46 -34.21 14.70
N GLY A 19 -22.52 -33.52 15.35
CA GLY A 19 -21.96 -32.25 14.89
C GLY A 19 -21.25 -32.39 13.54
N ASP A 20 -22.03 -32.55 12.48
CA ASP A 20 -21.59 -32.71 11.12
C ASP A 20 -21.69 -31.35 10.46
N CYS A 21 -20.55 -30.67 10.46
CA CYS A 21 -20.39 -29.46 9.70
C CYS A 21 -20.77 -29.72 8.23
N PRO A 22 -21.63 -28.88 7.63
CA PRO A 22 -22.11 -29.12 6.28
C PRO A 22 -20.96 -29.09 5.28
N ALA A 23 -21.12 -29.82 4.17
CA ALA A 23 -20.17 -29.81 3.07
C ALA A 23 -19.99 -28.37 2.57
N VAL A 24 -18.75 -27.87 2.62
CA VAL A 24 -18.43 -26.49 2.24
C VAL A 24 -18.24 -26.39 0.75
N GLN A 25 -18.92 -25.42 0.13
CA GLN A 25 -18.70 -25.09 -1.27
C GLN A 25 -17.42 -24.26 -1.42
N PRO A 26 -16.56 -24.57 -2.41
CA PRO A 26 -15.41 -23.73 -2.72
C PRO A 26 -15.84 -22.28 -3.01
N PRO A 27 -15.10 -21.27 -2.53
CA PRO A 27 -15.36 -19.89 -2.92
C PRO A 27 -15.11 -19.71 -4.42
N GLN A 28 -15.76 -18.72 -5.03
CA GLN A 28 -15.50 -18.37 -6.43
C GLN A 28 -14.01 -18.05 -6.63
N TRP A 29 -13.39 -18.65 -7.65
CA TRP A 29 -11.95 -18.55 -7.93
C TRP A 29 -11.05 -19.04 -6.79
N GLY A 30 -11.46 -20.12 -6.13
CA GLY A 30 -10.70 -20.75 -5.06
C GLY A 30 -10.97 -22.25 -4.91
N SER A 31 -10.22 -22.86 -4.01
CA SER A 31 -10.30 -24.26 -3.63
C SER A 31 -10.31 -24.39 -2.11
N VAL A 32 -10.95 -25.46 -1.61
CA VAL A 32 -11.00 -25.80 -0.20
C VAL A 32 -10.27 -27.13 0.01
N ARG A 33 -9.52 -27.23 1.10
CA ARG A 33 -8.88 -28.48 1.54
C ARG A 33 -9.29 -28.79 2.96
N GLU A 34 -9.81 -29.99 3.18
CA GLU A 34 -10.13 -30.50 4.51
C GLU A 34 -8.93 -31.21 5.13
N TYR A 35 -8.77 -31.02 6.43
CA TYR A 35 -7.76 -31.60 7.29
C TYR A 35 -8.47 -32.21 8.49
N ARG A 36 -8.16 -33.47 8.78
CA ARG A 36 -8.58 -34.13 10.01
C ARG A 36 -7.39 -34.28 10.92
N HIS A 37 -7.47 -33.66 12.08
CA HIS A 37 -6.45 -33.78 13.12
C HIS A 37 -6.64 -35.09 13.89
N LYS A 38 -5.57 -35.53 14.57
CA LYS A 38 -5.60 -36.75 15.39
C LYS A 38 -6.62 -36.67 16.53
N ASP A 39 -6.88 -35.46 17.01
CA ASP A 39 -7.86 -35.15 18.06
C ASP A 39 -9.32 -35.18 17.55
N GLY A 40 -9.55 -35.68 16.33
CA GLY A 40 -10.89 -35.74 15.70
C GLY A 40 -11.41 -34.40 15.18
N THR A 41 -10.68 -33.32 15.40
CA THR A 41 -11.06 -31.98 14.94
C THR A 41 -10.96 -31.90 13.41
N ARG A 42 -12.07 -31.52 12.76
CA ARG A 42 -12.09 -31.24 11.31
C ARG A 42 -11.81 -29.76 11.07
N GLN A 43 -10.90 -29.49 10.15
CA GLN A 43 -10.49 -28.15 9.79
C GLN A 43 -10.44 -28.01 8.28
N ILE A 44 -10.83 -26.86 7.75
CA ILE A 44 -10.73 -26.56 6.32
C ILE A 44 -9.82 -25.36 6.10
N VAL A 45 -9.08 -25.42 5.00
CA VAL A 45 -8.19 -24.35 4.57
C VAL A 45 -8.61 -23.92 3.17
N TYR A 46 -8.97 -22.65 3.06
CA TYR A 46 -9.31 -22.00 1.80
C TYR A 46 -8.05 -21.52 1.09
N ARG A 47 -8.04 -21.61 -0.24
CA ARG A 47 -6.99 -21.11 -1.10
C ARG A 47 -7.61 -20.44 -2.31
N CYS A 48 -7.15 -19.25 -2.68
CA CYS A 48 -7.57 -18.59 -3.91
C CYS A 48 -6.64 -18.98 -5.07
N GLU A 49 -7.14 -18.85 -6.29
CA GLU A 49 -6.36 -18.97 -7.53
C GLU A 49 -5.26 -17.90 -7.63
N THR A 50 -4.29 -18.13 -8.53
CA THR A 50 -3.19 -17.20 -8.80
C THR A 50 -3.70 -15.81 -9.16
N GLY A 51 -3.06 -14.76 -8.61
CA GLY A 51 -3.45 -13.37 -8.87
C GLY A 51 -4.62 -12.86 -8.02
N ARG A 52 -5.12 -13.68 -7.07
CA ARG A 52 -6.17 -13.30 -6.13
C ARG A 52 -5.69 -13.42 -4.68
N ARG A 53 -6.26 -12.59 -3.82
CA ARG A 53 -6.05 -12.62 -2.37
C ARG A 53 -7.33 -13.06 -1.66
N LEU A 54 -7.16 -13.75 -0.55
CA LEU A 54 -8.27 -14.21 0.28
C LEU A 54 -8.68 -13.09 1.24
N GLN A 55 -9.95 -12.69 1.17
CA GLN A 55 -10.55 -11.71 2.08
C GLN A 55 -11.39 -12.44 3.12
N GLY A 56 -10.89 -12.46 4.37
CA GLY A 56 -11.51 -13.14 5.50
C GLY A 56 -10.59 -14.20 6.12
N HIS A 57 -11.17 -15.17 6.82
CA HIS A 57 -10.42 -16.22 7.49
C HIS A 57 -10.01 -17.33 6.52
N LYS A 58 -8.71 -17.60 6.45
CA LYS A 58 -8.15 -18.68 5.63
C LYS A 58 -8.53 -20.07 6.14
N ILE A 59 -8.78 -20.19 7.44
CA ILE A 59 -8.95 -21.45 8.13
C ILE A 59 -10.28 -21.42 8.87
N ALA A 60 -11.10 -22.45 8.70
CA ALA A 60 -12.30 -22.66 9.49
C ALA A 60 -12.22 -24.01 10.19
N THR A 61 -12.65 -24.05 11.45
CA THR A 61 -12.67 -25.27 12.27
C THR A 61 -14.11 -25.68 12.50
N CYS A 62 -14.36 -26.98 12.44
CA CYS A 62 -15.66 -27.57 12.71
C CYS A 62 -15.91 -27.60 14.23
N THR A 63 -16.99 -26.96 14.66
CA THR A 63 -17.45 -26.87 16.04
C THR A 63 -18.85 -27.50 16.17
N ALA A 64 -19.38 -27.60 17.39
CA ALA A 64 -20.69 -28.21 17.63
C ALA A 64 -21.83 -27.53 16.84
N ASP A 65 -21.72 -26.21 16.62
CA ASP A 65 -22.71 -25.40 15.89
C ASP A 65 -22.40 -25.26 14.39
N GLY A 66 -21.39 -25.97 13.88
CA GLY A 66 -20.94 -25.90 12.48
C GLY A 66 -19.57 -25.24 12.31
N TRP A 67 -19.32 -24.64 11.15
CA TRP A 67 -18.04 -23.97 10.88
C TRP A 67 -17.93 -22.65 11.65
N ASN A 68 -16.88 -22.51 12.46
CA ASN A 68 -16.65 -21.30 13.27
C ASN A 68 -16.41 -20.02 12.43
N GLN A 69 -16.12 -20.16 11.13
CA GLN A 69 -15.83 -19.04 10.25
C GLN A 69 -16.65 -19.11 8.97
N PRO A 70 -17.16 -17.96 8.47
CA PRO A 70 -17.88 -17.92 7.21
C PRO A 70 -16.93 -18.17 6.02
N VAL A 71 -17.51 -18.57 4.89
CA VAL A 71 -16.75 -18.76 3.64
C VAL A 71 -16.15 -17.42 3.19
N PRO A 72 -14.82 -17.33 3.01
CA PRO A 72 -14.15 -16.11 2.60
C PRO A 72 -14.36 -15.82 1.11
N LYS A 73 -14.08 -14.58 0.70
CA LYS A 73 -14.16 -14.17 -0.72
C LYS A 73 -12.76 -14.10 -1.32
N CYS A 74 -12.61 -14.53 -2.57
CA CYS A 74 -11.37 -14.34 -3.33
C CYS A 74 -11.48 -13.08 -4.18
N VAL A 75 -10.75 -12.04 -3.80
CA VAL A 75 -10.71 -10.76 -4.52
C VAL A 75 -9.43 -10.66 -5.35
N ILE A 76 -9.45 -9.86 -6.42
CA ILE A 76 -8.25 -9.61 -7.22
C ILE A 76 -7.16 -9.04 -6.30
N ASN A 77 -5.94 -9.53 -6.46
CA ASN A 77 -4.82 -9.01 -5.70
C ASN A 77 -4.35 -7.72 -6.39
N ASP A 78 -4.81 -6.56 -5.91
CA ASP A 78 -4.42 -5.25 -6.47
C ASP A 78 -2.91 -5.00 -6.36
N ASP A 79 -2.22 -5.64 -5.40
CA ASP A 79 -0.76 -5.60 -5.32
C ASP A 79 -0.08 -6.23 -6.55
N MET A 80 -0.68 -7.27 -7.15
CA MET A 80 -0.15 -7.88 -8.39
C MET A 80 -0.37 -6.99 -9.62
N LEU A 81 -1.40 -6.14 -9.60
CA LEU A 81 -1.58 -5.13 -10.63
C LEU A 81 -0.52 -4.03 -10.46
N MET A 82 -0.31 -3.57 -9.24
CA MET A 82 0.71 -2.56 -8.94
C MET A 82 2.13 -3.03 -9.20
N GLU A 83 2.50 -4.30 -8.98
CA GLU A 83 3.84 -4.81 -9.31
C GLU A 83 4.08 -4.92 -10.82
N ARG A 84 3.05 -5.20 -11.62
CA ARG A 84 3.16 -5.14 -13.09
C ARG A 84 3.33 -3.69 -13.56
N PHE A 85 2.59 -2.75 -12.95
CA PHE A 85 2.74 -1.33 -13.26
C PHE A 85 4.06 -0.73 -12.73
N ARG A 86 4.62 -1.22 -11.61
CA ARG A 86 5.92 -0.75 -11.11
C ARG A 86 7.09 -1.20 -11.98
N HIS A 87 7.07 -2.43 -12.51
CA HIS A 87 8.08 -2.87 -13.46
C HIS A 87 7.94 -2.19 -14.84
N GLU A 88 6.74 -1.83 -15.28
CA GLU A 88 6.57 -1.06 -16.53
C GLU A 88 6.85 0.45 -16.40
N LEU A 89 7.03 0.96 -15.17
CA LEU A 89 7.60 2.29 -14.91
C LEU A 89 9.10 2.27 -14.57
N TYR A 90 9.72 1.08 -14.44
CA TYR A 90 11.17 0.96 -14.37
C TYR A 90 11.73 0.78 -15.79
N VAL A 91 11.83 1.90 -16.51
CA VAL A 91 12.56 2.00 -17.78
C VAL A 91 14.06 1.90 -17.46
N GLY A 92 14.52 0.67 -17.28
CA GLY A 92 15.88 0.34 -16.87
C GLY A 92 16.94 0.35 -17.97
N ASP A 93 16.62 0.74 -19.21
CA ASP A 93 17.59 0.69 -20.32
C ASP A 93 17.85 2.02 -21.03
N GLN A 94 17.45 3.15 -20.43
CA GLN A 94 17.98 4.44 -20.85
C GLN A 94 18.60 5.14 -19.66
N PRO A 95 19.93 5.35 -19.63
CA PRO A 95 20.45 6.40 -18.80
C PRO A 95 19.75 7.67 -19.28
N ILE A 96 18.88 8.26 -18.44
CA ILE A 96 18.69 9.70 -18.43
C ILE A 96 20.02 10.25 -17.92
N ALA A 97 21.10 10.08 -18.69
CA ALA A 97 22.07 11.15 -18.80
C ALA A 97 21.20 12.30 -19.27
N PRO A 98 20.92 13.29 -18.40
CA PRO A 98 20.27 14.47 -18.92
C PRO A 98 21.24 14.93 -20.01
N ASP A 99 20.72 15.10 -21.23
CA ASP A 99 21.51 15.50 -22.40
C ASP A 99 22.61 16.43 -21.88
N ARG A 100 23.89 16.04 -22.05
CA ARG A 100 25.00 16.76 -21.40
C ARG A 100 24.90 18.26 -21.70
N ASN A 101 24.33 18.61 -22.85
CA ASN A 101 23.98 19.96 -23.23
C ASN A 101 22.87 20.56 -22.34
N LYS A 102 21.76 19.87 -22.07
CA LYS A 102 20.71 20.31 -21.13
C LYS A 102 21.21 20.47 -19.69
N VAL A 103 22.07 19.57 -19.19
CA VAL A 103 22.70 19.73 -17.86
C VAL A 103 23.58 20.96 -17.83
N GLN A 104 24.39 21.14 -18.88
CA GLN A 104 25.28 22.27 -18.97
C GLN A 104 24.50 23.59 -19.07
N ILE A 105 23.45 23.63 -19.90
CA ILE A 105 22.53 24.78 -20.01
C ILE A 105 21.87 25.10 -18.66
N ALA A 106 21.41 24.09 -17.90
CA ALA A 106 20.83 24.30 -16.59
C ALA A 106 21.86 24.84 -15.57
N ARG A 107 23.08 24.30 -15.59
CA ARG A 107 24.20 24.75 -14.76
C ARG A 107 24.61 26.19 -15.09
N ASP A 108 24.67 26.55 -16.36
CA ASP A 108 25.06 27.89 -16.81
C ASP A 108 23.98 28.91 -16.45
N ARG A 109 22.69 28.53 -16.52
CA ARG A 109 21.57 29.36 -16.03
C ARG A 109 21.63 29.58 -14.53
N LEU A 110 21.93 28.55 -13.74
CA LEU A 110 22.08 28.67 -12.28
C LEU A 110 23.24 29.61 -11.91
N LYS A 111 24.40 29.48 -12.56
CA LYS A 111 25.55 30.38 -12.36
C LYS A 111 25.23 31.83 -12.72
N ALA A 112 24.43 32.05 -13.78
CA ALA A 112 24.00 33.38 -14.16
C ALA A 112 23.10 34.02 -13.08
N LEU A 113 22.23 33.22 -12.43
CA LEU A 113 21.38 33.70 -11.32
C LEU A 113 22.21 34.03 -10.08
N GLU A 114 23.19 33.17 -9.72
CA GLU A 114 24.13 33.45 -8.63
C GLU A 114 24.90 34.76 -8.86
N GLY A 115 25.38 34.98 -10.08
CA GLY A 115 26.06 36.23 -10.45
C GLY A 115 25.14 37.46 -10.33
N ILE A 116 23.85 37.34 -10.64
CA ILE A 116 22.88 38.43 -10.46
C ILE A 116 22.68 38.72 -8.97
N ASP A 117 22.61 37.70 -8.12
CA ASP A 117 22.46 37.88 -6.68
C ASP A 117 23.71 38.53 -6.05
N ASP A 118 24.90 38.16 -6.50
CA ASP A 118 26.15 38.79 -6.09
C ASP A 118 26.23 40.27 -6.52
N LEU A 119 25.77 40.60 -7.73
CA LEU A 119 25.68 41.98 -8.21
C LEU A 119 24.70 42.80 -7.37
N LYS A 120 23.51 42.27 -7.08
CA LYS A 120 22.53 42.94 -6.20
C LYS A 120 23.07 43.14 -4.79
N LYS A 121 23.82 42.17 -4.26
CA LYS A 121 24.47 42.28 -2.96
C LYS A 121 25.56 43.36 -2.96
N ALA A 122 26.33 43.46 -4.03
CA ALA A 122 27.34 44.50 -4.20
C ALA A 122 26.72 45.90 -4.32
N GLU A 123 25.61 46.05 -5.07
CA GLU A 123 24.85 47.30 -5.17
C GLU A 123 24.30 47.72 -3.81
N LYS A 124 23.72 46.78 -3.05
CA LYS A 124 23.22 47.03 -1.70
C LYS A 124 24.34 47.47 -0.73
N ASN A 125 25.50 46.82 -0.79
CA ASN A 125 26.65 47.19 0.03
C ASN A 125 27.22 48.57 -0.35
N LYS A 126 27.26 48.90 -1.65
CA LYS A 126 27.68 50.23 -2.12
C LYS A 126 26.73 51.33 -1.64
N GLY A 127 25.41 51.11 -1.76
CA GLY A 127 24.41 52.05 -1.25
C GLY A 127 24.53 52.27 0.26
N GLY A 128 24.80 51.21 1.02
CA GLY A 128 25.07 51.31 2.46
C GLY A 128 26.34 52.12 2.79
N GLN A 129 27.41 51.96 2.02
CA GLN A 129 28.65 52.73 2.20
C GLN A 129 28.51 54.21 1.77
N GLU A 130 27.69 54.51 0.76
CA GLU A 130 27.37 55.89 0.37
C GLU A 130 26.51 56.58 1.45
N GLU A 131 25.49 55.91 1.99
CA GLU A 131 24.68 56.46 3.09
C GLU A 131 25.49 56.67 4.38
N GLU A 132 26.48 55.83 4.67
CA GLU A 132 27.34 55.96 5.85
C GLU A 132 28.30 57.15 5.71
N LYS A 133 28.89 57.35 4.53
CA LYS A 133 29.73 58.53 4.23
C LYS A 133 28.94 59.83 4.26
N GLU A 134 27.71 59.83 3.74
CA GLU A 134 26.85 61.02 3.77
C GLU A 134 26.47 61.39 5.21
N LYS A 135 26.24 60.40 6.10
CA LYS A 135 25.99 60.65 7.53
C LYS A 135 27.23 61.17 8.27
N GLU A 136 28.42 60.71 7.91
CA GLU A 136 29.70 61.19 8.47
C GLU A 136 29.97 62.64 8.04
N GLU A 137 29.76 62.96 6.76
CA GLU A 137 29.94 64.30 6.20
C GLU A 137 28.92 65.31 6.77
N VAL A 138 27.64 64.92 6.90
CA VAL A 138 26.62 65.74 7.57
C VAL A 138 26.92 65.93 9.07
N GLY A 139 27.44 64.89 9.75
CA GLY A 139 27.85 64.95 11.14
C GLY A 139 28.99 65.95 11.38
N GLU A 140 30.01 65.97 10.52
CA GLU A 140 31.11 66.94 10.62
C GLU A 140 30.67 68.39 10.36
N ILE A 141 29.66 68.60 9.50
CA ILE A 141 29.09 69.94 9.23
C ILE A 141 28.31 70.46 10.44
N LEU A 142 27.55 69.60 11.13
CA LEU A 142 26.77 69.95 12.32
C LEU A 142 27.63 70.32 13.54
N VAL A 143 28.87 69.80 13.64
CA VAL A 143 29.78 70.11 14.76
C VAL A 143 30.53 71.44 14.56
N LYS A 144 30.57 71.98 13.33
CA LYS A 144 31.27 73.23 12.97
C LYS A 144 30.39 74.48 12.96
N THR A 145 29.11 74.37 13.35
CA THR A 145 28.15 75.48 13.51
C THR A 145 27.86 75.73 14.98
#